data_AF-A0A7V3VWU4-F1
#
_entry.id   AF-A0A7V3VWU4-F1
#
_cell.length_a   1.000
_cell.length_b   1.000
_cell.length_c   1.000
_cell.angle_alpha   90.00
_cell.angle_beta   90.00
_cell.angle_gamma   90.00
#
_symmetry.space_group_name_H-M   'P 1'
#
loop_
_entity.id
_entity.type
_entity.pdbx_description
1 polymer ?
#
loop_
_entity_poly.entity_id
_entity_poly.type
_entity_poly.pdbx_seq_one_letter_code
_entity_poly.pdbx_strand_id
1 'polypeptide(L)' 'MGFGFYSLGGWFMMILLIIAIVVIIYLLLRDKGVRISSGKTPLDILKERYAKGEISKEEFDRMKKDLQ' A
#
# COMPACT_ATOMS: atom_id res chain seq x y z
N MET A 1 -47.81 5.22 7.75
CA MET A 1 -47.26 4.47 6.61
C MET A 1 -45.85 4.98 6.34
N GLY A 2 -44.80 4.24 6.73
CA GLY A 2 -43.42 4.77 6.62
C GLY A 2 -42.29 3.76 6.76
N PHE A 3 -42.58 2.46 6.69
CA PHE A 3 -41.59 1.38 6.90
C PHE A 3 -41.25 0.59 5.63
N GLY A 4 -41.60 1.08 4.44
CA GLY A 4 -41.30 0.42 3.16
C GLY A 4 -40.00 0.87 2.49
N PHE A 5 -39.60 2.13 2.65
CA PHE A 5 -38.40 2.69 2.01
C PHE A 5 -37.10 2.44 2.78
N TYR A 6 -37.18 2.19 4.09
CA TYR A 6 -36.02 1.82 4.92
C TYR A 6 -35.55 0.38 4.70
N SER A 7 -36.37 -0.48 4.10
CA SER A 7 -36.00 -1.88 3.83
C SER A 7 -35.14 -2.03 2.58
N LEU A 8 -35.47 -1.32 1.49
CA LEU A 8 -34.68 -1.32 0.25
C LEU A 8 -33.59 -0.24 0.24
N GLY A 9 -33.88 0.96 0.74
CA GLY A 9 -32.90 2.05 0.84
C GLY A 9 -31.85 1.83 1.93
N GLY A 10 -32.21 1.17 3.03
CA GLY A 10 -31.28 0.81 4.10
C GLY A 10 -30.24 -0.21 3.65
N TRP A 11 -30.63 -1.21 2.87
CA TRP A 11 -29.71 -2.19 2.30
C TRP A 11 -28.76 -1.56 1.28
N PHE A 12 -29.28 -0.65 0.45
CA PHE A 12 -28.47 0.08 -0.52
C PHE A 12 -27.42 0.98 0.15
N MET A 13 -27.81 1.69 1.22
CA MET A 13 -26.89 2.49 2.03
C MET A 13 -25.83 1.63 2.72
N MET A 14 -26.20 0.44 3.19
CA MET A 14 -25.26 -0.50 3.82
C MET A 14 -24.21 -1.01 2.82
N ILE A 15 -24.62 -1.35 1.61
CA ILE A 15 -23.72 -1.78 0.52
C ILE A 15 -22.77 -0.65 0.12
N LEU A 16 -23.28 0.58 -0.03
CA LEU A 16 -22.44 1.75 -0.34
C LEU A 16 -21.38 1.99 0.74
N LEU A 17 -21.72 1.81 2.01
CA LEU A 17 -20.80 1.96 3.13
C LEU A 17 -19.68 0.90 3.07
N ILE A 18 -20.02 -0.36 2.77
CA ILE A 18 -19.04 -1.45 2.60
C ILE A 18 -18.08 -1.14 1.44
N ILE A 19 -18.62 -0.71 0.30
CA ILE A 19 -17.80 -0.34 -0.88
C ILE A 19 -16.86 0.83 -0.52
N ALA A 20 -17.37 1.85 0.17
CA ALA A 20 -16.56 2.99 0.61
C ALA A 20 -15.41 2.54 1.54
N ILE A 21 -15.67 1.64 2.49
CA ILE A 21 -14.63 1.08 3.36
C ILE A 21 -13.59 0.31 2.56
N VAL A 22 -14.02 -0.55 1.62
CA VAL A 22 -13.10 -1.32 0.76
C VAL A 22 -12.22 -0.39 -0.08
N VAL A 23 -12.79 0.67 -0.65
CA VAL A 23 -12.04 1.67 -1.43
C VAL A 23 -11.03 2.41 -0.55
N ILE A 24 -11.42 2.83 0.66
CA ILE A 24 -10.51 3.48 1.61
C ILE A 24 -9.36 2.54 1.98
N ILE A 25 -9.63 1.27 2.29
CA ILE A 25 -8.60 0.27 2.58
C ILE A 25 -7.69 0.08 1.36
N TYR A 26 -8.25 -0.02 0.15
CA TYR A 26 -7.48 -0.17 -1.09
C TYR A 26 -6.56 1.03 -1.34
N LEU A 27 -7.03 2.26 -1.13
CA LEU A 27 -6.22 3.47 -1.29
C LEU A 27 -5.12 3.54 -0.22
N LEU A 28 -5.43 3.20 1.03
CA LEU A 28 -4.42 3.14 2.10
C LEU A 28 -3.35 2.06 1.84
N LEU A 29 -3.72 0.92 1.26
CA LEU A 29 -2.80 -0.14 0.83
C LEU A 29 -2.07 0.15 -0.48
N ARG A 30 -2.54 1.13 -1.25
CA ARG A 30 -1.90 1.63 -2.47
C ARG A 30 -0.83 2.68 -2.15
N ASP A 31 -1.13 3.59 -1.22
CA ASP A 31 -0.22 4.67 -0.79
C ASP A 31 0.79 4.21 0.27
N LYS A 32 0.37 3.38 1.23
CA LYS A 32 1.35 2.53 1.90
C LYS A 32 1.72 1.53 0.83
N GLY A 33 2.84 1.74 0.15
CA GLY A 33 3.44 0.70 -0.66
C GLY A 33 3.61 -0.54 0.21
N VAL A 34 2.57 -1.37 0.28
CA VAL A 34 2.68 -2.79 0.52
C VAL A 34 3.38 -3.26 -0.73
N ARG A 35 4.69 -3.00 -0.78
CA ARG A 35 5.65 -3.92 -1.33
C ARG A 35 5.37 -5.18 -0.55
N ILE A 36 4.37 -5.94 -1.02
CA ILE A 36 4.21 -7.35 -0.73
C ILE A 36 5.62 -7.86 -0.97
N SER A 37 6.31 -8.12 0.13
CA SER A 37 7.74 -8.39 0.17
C SER A 37 8.00 -9.81 -0.32
N SER A 38 7.38 -10.19 -1.43
CA SER A 38 7.61 -11.44 -2.14
C SER A 38 8.89 -11.39 -2.98
N GLY A 39 9.76 -10.41 -2.77
CA GLY A 39 11.04 -10.31 -3.47
C GLY A 39 11.71 -8.96 -3.30
N LYS A 40 11.91 -8.48 -2.06
CA LYS A 40 12.86 -7.38 -1.87
C LYS A 40 14.24 -7.92 -2.23
N THR A 41 14.68 -7.63 -3.44
CA THR A 41 16.04 -7.95 -3.86
C THR A 41 17.01 -7.21 -2.94
N PRO A 42 18.24 -7.72 -2.71
CA PRO A 42 19.23 -6.98 -1.93
C PRO A 42 19.44 -5.53 -2.42
N LEU A 43 19.23 -5.29 -3.72
CA LEU A 43 19.20 -3.95 -4.33
C LEU A 43 18.09 -3.03 -3.81
N ASP A 44 16.90 -3.56 -3.51
CA ASP A 44 15.80 -2.75 -2.97
C ASP A 44 16.06 -2.32 -1.53
N ILE A 45 16.72 -3.17 -0.73
CA ILE A 45 17.15 -2.85 0.63
C ILE A 45 18.23 -1.76 0.59
N LEU A 46 19.18 -1.87 -0.34
CA LEU A 46 20.22 -0.86 -0.55
C LEU A 46 19.65 0.51 -0.93
N LYS A 47 18.69 0.55 -1.87
CA LYS A 47 18.02 1.79 -2.26
C LYS A 47 17.26 2.42 -1.09
N GLU A 48 16.62 1.61 -0.25
CA GLU A 48 15.88 2.10 0.93
C GLU A 48 16.84 2.76 1.94
N ARG A 49 18.00 2.15 2.22
CA ARG A 49 19.01 2.70 3.12
C ARG A 49 19.69 3.96 2.56
N TYR A 50 19.93 3.99 1.25
CA TYR A 50 20.44 5.18 0.58
C TYR A 50 19.45 6.34 0.65
N ALA A 51 18.15 6.07 0.41
CA ALA A 51 17.10 7.07 0.52
C ALA A 51 16.89 7.59 1.96
N LYS A 52 17.16 6.74 2.97
CA LYS A 52 17.18 7.14 4.39
C LYS A 52 18.45 7.93 4.78
N GLY A 53 19.46 7.97 3.91
CA GLY A 53 20.75 8.60 4.21
C GLY A 53 21.64 7.79 5.16
N GLU A 54 21.34 6.49 5.34
CA GLU A 54 22.11 5.60 6.22
C GLU A 54 23.42 5.09 5.57
N ILE A 55 23.52 5.19 4.23
CA ILE A 55 24.71 4.81 3.46
C ILE A 55 25.08 5.91 2.47
N SER A 56 26.38 6.08 2.21
CA SER A 56 26.85 7.03 1.20
C SER A 56 26.60 6.52 -0.22
N LYS A 57 26.67 7.42 -1.20
CA LYS A 57 26.59 7.06 -2.62
C LYS A 57 27.71 6.08 -3.02
N GLU A 58 28.90 6.22 -2.43
CA GLU A 58 30.03 5.33 -2.73
C GLU A 58 29.75 3.92 -2.21
N GLU A 59 29.21 3.79 -1.00
CA GLU A 59 28.85 2.50 -0.40
C GLU A 59 27.73 1.81 -1.20
N PHE A 60 26.72 2.57 -1.63
CA PHE A 60 25.65 2.08 -2.49
C PHE A 60 26.20 1.54 -3.82
N ASP A 61 27.07 2.29 -4.50
CA ASP A 61 27.63 1.88 -5.80
C ASP A 61 28.55 0.66 -5.68
N ARG A 62 29.29 0.50 -4.57
CA ARG A 62 30.09 -0.70 -4.30
C ARG A 62 29.21 -1.94 -4.12
N MET A 63 28.21 -1.86 -3.25
CA MET A 63 27.32 -3.00 -2.97
C MET A 63 26.43 -3.36 -4.16
N LYS A 64 26.05 -2.37 -4.99
CA LYS A 64 25.33 -2.61 -6.25
C LYS A 64 26.16 -3.45 -7.24
N LYS A 65 27.47 -3.19 -7.32
CA LYS A 65 28.39 -3.93 -8.20
C LYS A 65 28.63 -5.37 -7.74
N ASP A 66 28.64 -5.61 -6.42
CA ASP A 66 28.80 -6.96 -5.86
C ASP A 66 27.56 -7.86 -6.06
N LEU A 67 26.40 -7.27 -6.32
CA LEU A 67 25.11 -7.96 -6.49
C LEU A 67 24.73 -8.21 -7.96
N GLN A 68 25.54 -7.76 -8.91
CA GLN A 68 25.39 -8.02 -10.34
C GLN A 68 26.28 -9.17 -10.79
#